data_AF-A0A6A4ICW6-F1
#
_entry.id   AF-A0A6A4ICW6-F1
#
_cell.length_a   1.000
_cell.length_b   1.000
_cell.length_c   1.000
_cell.angle_alpha   90.00
_cell.angle_beta   90.00
_cell.angle_gamma   90.00
#
_symmetry.space_group_name_H-M   'P 1'
#
loop_
_entity.id
_entity.type
_entity.pdbx_description
1 polymer ?
#
loop_
_entity_poly.entity_id
_entity_poly.type
_entity_poly.pdbx_seq_one_letter_code
_entity_poly.pdbx_strand_id
1 'polypeptide(L)'
;MMKIGLSFLVIFLASATSLSSHVHSLPTKDVPIIDLGYAQYQGVYDSVNNITNYLGMRYAAPPIGDLRWRAPQPPASNKSAGVQQANTQPNECPQAPSGDAPTNPLEVQNSLTRRANAPGTEPEDCLFLNVYFPGDTIPTKPLPTLVWIYVRFCWLSTPLPLSLICYLILPNEKGGGYILGGADQYLGSDLLREANNEIVAVIIQYRLGLFGFLPGSKVKANGSLNAGLLDQDFALRWVQNHISQFGGDPTKVTIWGESAGAGSVLQHVVAHGGQTSPQLFRGAMTSSTFLPSQYMYNDTIPELLYSEVVAQTNCSSAVNSLTCLRGVNETVLETINTNINQGGFFGTFVFVPVVDGTFITQRPTESLKQGKVNGKALLSITNTNEGVIFVNQTNPINNVSLIVKTAELYASLGTPLEQDEAIMAECRGRDNLVGFLSERVDSEGKTLMITSSNPARDARRRFVLLFPYYLFGPLAIFNNTQFLAAFSGAFMAFVVSQDPNDQIVPTITPYWDMYSNSSVVMVFNQTADGTSPDIHVDNADASQLERCRFWNSVGVLTGQ
;
A
#
# COMPACT_ATOMS: atom_id res chain seq x y z
N MET A 1 41.97 -76.92 -9.45
CA MET A 1 42.37 -76.79 -8.02
C MET A 1 42.20 -75.33 -7.62
N MET A 2 41.46 -75.08 -6.51
CA MET A 2 41.34 -73.84 -5.72
C MET A 2 40.78 -72.58 -6.44
N LYS A 3 39.92 -71.73 -5.85
CA LYS A 3 39.26 -71.67 -4.53
C LYS A 3 38.12 -70.64 -4.60
N ILE A 4 37.05 -70.90 -3.86
CA ILE A 4 35.89 -70.03 -3.58
C ILE A 4 36.22 -69.10 -2.39
N GLY A 5 35.67 -67.89 -2.36
CA GLY A 5 35.70 -67.00 -1.20
C GLY A 5 34.47 -66.06 -1.16
N LEU A 6 33.52 -66.38 -0.28
CA LEU A 6 32.30 -65.64 0.06
C LEU A 6 32.63 -64.49 1.03
N SER A 7 32.00 -63.32 0.86
CA SER A 7 32.04 -62.22 1.85
C SER A 7 30.82 -62.28 2.78
N PHE A 8 31.07 -62.25 4.09
CA PHE A 8 30.08 -62.25 5.17
C PHE A 8 29.70 -60.81 5.58
N LEU A 9 28.39 -60.61 5.76
CA LEU A 9 27.76 -59.42 6.35
C LEU A 9 27.86 -59.49 7.88
N VAL A 10 28.41 -58.46 8.53
CA VAL A 10 28.43 -58.33 10.00
C VAL A 10 27.44 -57.25 10.42
N ILE A 11 26.45 -57.64 11.23
CA ILE A 11 25.47 -56.79 11.91
C ILE A 11 26.06 -56.41 13.28
N PHE A 12 26.06 -55.13 13.65
CA PHE A 12 26.34 -54.68 15.01
C PHE A 12 25.09 -54.05 15.64
N LEU A 13 24.69 -54.58 16.80
CA LEU A 13 23.61 -54.08 17.66
C LEU A 13 24.07 -52.90 18.54
N ALA A 14 23.10 -52.08 18.92
CA ALA A 14 23.18 -50.79 19.59
C ALA A 14 23.72 -50.79 21.03
N SER A 15 24.20 -49.63 21.47
CA SER A 15 24.10 -49.19 22.87
C SER A 15 23.60 -47.73 22.89
N ALA A 16 22.41 -47.52 23.43
CA ALA A 16 21.81 -46.20 23.61
C ALA A 16 22.25 -45.63 24.96
N THR A 17 22.96 -44.50 24.95
CA THR A 17 23.17 -43.67 26.14
C THR A 17 22.23 -42.48 26.07
N SER A 18 21.38 -42.34 27.08
CA SER A 18 20.43 -41.24 27.21
C SER A 18 21.16 -39.96 27.62
N LEU A 19 21.44 -39.07 26.67
CA LEU A 19 21.71 -37.67 26.96
C LEU A 19 20.37 -36.95 27.07
N SER A 20 20.00 -36.53 28.29
CA SER A 20 18.91 -35.58 28.48
C SER A 20 19.30 -34.25 27.84
N SER A 21 18.68 -33.89 26.71
CA SER A 21 18.73 -32.53 26.20
C SER A 21 17.98 -31.63 27.18
N HIS A 22 18.70 -30.97 28.08
CA HIS A 22 18.21 -29.77 28.72
C HIS A 22 18.03 -28.73 27.63
N VAL A 23 16.79 -28.60 27.13
CA VAL A 23 16.35 -27.41 26.40
C VAL A 23 16.48 -26.27 27.41
N HIS A 24 17.63 -25.59 27.41
CA HIS A 24 17.71 -24.26 27.98
C HIS A 24 16.81 -23.39 27.12
N SER A 25 15.57 -23.19 27.59
CA SER A 25 14.81 -22.03 27.17
C SER A 25 15.65 -20.82 27.56
N LEU A 26 16.12 -20.08 26.56
CA LEU A 26 16.65 -18.75 26.82
C LEU A 26 15.52 -17.97 27.53
N PRO A 27 15.80 -17.27 28.63
CA PRO A 27 14.76 -16.51 29.31
C PRO A 27 14.21 -15.47 28.33
N THR A 28 12.96 -15.63 27.94
CA THR A 28 12.22 -14.60 27.23
C THR A 28 12.14 -13.41 28.18
N LYS A 29 12.88 -12.34 27.89
CA LYS A 29 12.82 -11.11 28.67
C LYS A 29 11.36 -10.64 28.70
N ASP A 30 10.83 -10.36 29.89
CA ASP A 30 9.43 -9.97 30.07
C ASP A 30 9.15 -8.66 29.31
N VAL A 31 8.47 -8.79 28.17
CA VAL A 31 8.00 -7.67 27.36
C VAL A 31 6.85 -6.98 28.10
N PRO A 32 6.77 -5.63 28.10
CA PRO A 32 5.69 -4.91 28.77
C PRO A 32 4.29 -5.42 28.34
N ILE A 33 3.36 -5.54 29.28
CA ILE A 33 1.95 -5.74 28.95
C ILE A 33 1.33 -4.37 28.73
N ILE A 34 0.71 -4.17 27.57
CA ILE A 34 0.01 -2.92 27.22
C ILE A 34 -1.48 -3.09 27.46
N ASP A 35 -2.09 -2.22 28.28
CA ASP A 35 -3.53 -2.20 28.57
C ASP A 35 -4.21 -1.06 27.79
N LEU A 36 -4.82 -1.41 26.67
CA LEU A 36 -5.54 -0.47 25.80
C LEU A 36 -6.93 -0.08 26.36
N GLY A 37 -7.26 -0.50 27.58
CA GLY A 37 -8.57 -0.35 28.20
C GLY A 37 -9.54 -1.46 27.79
N TYR A 38 -9.69 -1.74 26.49
CA TYR A 38 -10.57 -2.79 25.98
C TYR A 38 -9.92 -4.18 25.95
N ALA A 39 -8.60 -4.24 25.86
CA ALA A 39 -7.80 -5.48 25.79
C ALA A 39 -6.40 -5.25 26.37
N GLN A 40 -5.78 -6.32 26.85
CA GLN A 40 -4.39 -6.33 27.29
C GLN A 40 -3.57 -7.17 26.32
N TYR A 41 -2.43 -6.66 25.86
CA TYR A 41 -1.57 -7.32 24.89
C TYR A 41 -0.15 -7.51 25.41
N GLN A 42 0.43 -8.68 25.12
CA GLN A 42 1.85 -8.97 25.33
C GLN A 42 2.53 -9.16 23.98
N GLY A 43 3.53 -8.33 23.70
CA GLY A 43 4.33 -8.39 22.48
C GLY A 43 5.49 -9.37 22.57
N VAL A 44 6.39 -9.30 21.59
CA VAL A 44 7.64 -10.07 21.56
C VAL A 44 8.84 -9.15 21.32
N TYR A 45 9.88 -9.34 22.13
CA TYR A 45 11.15 -8.63 21.96
C TYR A 45 12.07 -9.42 21.04
N ASP A 46 12.49 -8.79 19.96
CA ASP A 46 13.51 -9.28 19.05
C ASP A 46 14.87 -8.74 19.47
N SER A 47 15.64 -9.58 20.16
CA SER A 47 17.00 -9.24 20.61
C SER A 47 18.03 -9.06 19.48
N VAL A 48 17.74 -9.56 18.27
CA VAL A 48 18.67 -9.44 17.13
C VAL A 48 18.61 -8.01 16.58
N ASN A 49 17.40 -7.49 16.39
CA ASN A 49 17.19 -6.13 15.89
C ASN A 49 17.06 -5.08 16.99
N ASN A 50 17.01 -5.50 18.26
CA ASN A 50 16.78 -4.64 19.43
C ASN A 50 15.46 -3.86 19.31
N ILE A 51 14.38 -4.57 18.98
CA ILE A 51 13.04 -4.00 18.71
C ILE A 51 11.98 -4.84 19.41
N THR A 52 10.98 -4.18 19.99
CA THR A 52 9.78 -4.83 20.51
C THR A 52 8.63 -4.70 19.51
N ASN A 53 7.94 -5.82 19.28
CA ASN A 53 6.87 -5.95 18.31
C ASN A 53 5.55 -6.34 18.99
N TYR A 54 4.46 -5.68 18.64
CA TYR A 54 3.11 -6.08 18.96
C TYR A 54 2.37 -6.33 17.66
N LEU A 55 2.19 -7.61 17.32
CA LEU A 55 1.67 -8.06 16.04
C LEU A 55 0.23 -8.55 16.19
N GLY A 56 -0.61 -8.27 15.19
CA GLY A 56 -1.98 -8.81 15.12
C GLY A 56 -2.92 -8.23 16.19
N MET A 57 -2.72 -6.98 16.62
CA MET A 57 -3.62 -6.33 17.56
C MET A 57 -4.89 -5.87 16.87
N ARG A 58 -6.05 -6.20 17.45
CA ARG A 58 -7.35 -5.84 16.86
C ARG A 58 -7.65 -4.37 17.12
N TYR A 59 -7.77 -3.56 16.07
CA TYR A 59 -8.18 -2.16 16.21
C TYR A 59 -9.67 -1.94 15.95
N ALA A 60 -10.35 -2.88 15.27
CA ALA A 60 -11.79 -2.82 14.99
C ALA A 60 -12.48 -4.18 15.14
N ALA A 61 -13.80 -4.17 15.31
CA ALA A 61 -14.63 -5.37 15.29
C ALA A 61 -14.54 -6.09 13.93
N PRO A 62 -14.62 -7.44 13.88
CA PRO A 62 -14.66 -8.19 12.63
C PRO A 62 -15.77 -7.66 11.69
N PRO A 63 -15.47 -7.28 10.44
CA PRO A 63 -16.45 -6.67 9.54
C PRO A 63 -17.37 -7.70 8.85
N ILE A 64 -17.84 -8.70 9.59
CA ILE A 64 -18.62 -9.84 9.12
C ILE A 64 -20.13 -9.64 9.30
N GLY A 65 -20.93 -10.41 8.56
CA GLY A 65 -22.39 -10.40 8.68
C GLY A 65 -22.99 -9.01 8.45
N ASP A 66 -23.74 -8.47 9.42
CA ASP A 66 -24.33 -7.13 9.26
C ASP A 66 -23.29 -6.01 9.21
N LEU A 67 -22.05 -6.23 9.65
CA LEU A 67 -20.97 -5.25 9.57
C LEU A 67 -20.31 -5.16 8.18
N ARG A 68 -20.66 -6.04 7.24
CA ARG A 68 -20.20 -5.92 5.86
C ARG A 68 -20.72 -4.62 5.23
N TRP A 69 -19.81 -3.94 4.52
CA TRP A 69 -20.01 -2.62 3.91
C TRP A 69 -20.60 -1.60 4.88
N ARG A 70 -20.14 -1.63 6.13
CA ARG A 70 -20.34 -0.57 7.13
C ARG A 70 -19.00 -0.03 7.59
N ALA A 71 -19.00 1.21 8.07
CA ALA A 71 -17.87 1.78 8.79
C ALA A 71 -17.44 0.85 9.94
N PRO A 72 -16.12 0.70 10.18
CA PRO A 72 -15.59 -0.12 11.26
C PRO A 72 -16.16 0.33 12.61
N GLN A 73 -16.28 -0.62 13.53
CA GLN A 73 -16.78 -0.38 14.89
C GLN A 73 -15.70 -0.73 15.91
N PRO A 74 -15.74 -0.15 17.12
CA PRO A 74 -14.84 -0.55 18.20
C PRO A 74 -14.89 -2.06 18.46
N PRO A 75 -13.75 -2.70 18.72
CA PRO A 75 -13.74 -4.12 19.06
C PRO A 75 -14.47 -4.35 20.39
N ALA A 76 -15.03 -5.55 20.56
CA ALA A 76 -15.59 -5.97 21.84
C ALA A 76 -14.51 -5.93 22.93
N SER A 77 -14.89 -5.54 24.15
CA SER A 77 -13.96 -5.61 25.27
C SER A 77 -13.67 -7.06 25.62
N ASN A 78 -12.39 -7.40 25.57
CA ASN A 78 -11.86 -8.71 25.93
C ASN A 78 -11.02 -8.65 27.21
N LYS A 79 -11.21 -7.62 28.05
CA LYS A 79 -10.42 -7.43 29.28
C LYS A 79 -10.57 -8.61 30.26
N SER A 80 -11.74 -9.24 30.30
CA SER A 80 -11.99 -10.44 31.11
C SER A 80 -11.37 -11.72 30.54
N ALA A 81 -10.91 -11.72 29.29
CA ALA A 81 -10.26 -12.87 28.66
C ALA A 81 -8.76 -12.98 29.02
N GLY A 82 -8.22 -12.01 29.77
CA GLY A 82 -6.82 -11.96 30.16
C GLY A 82 -5.92 -11.33 29.10
N VAL A 83 -4.61 -11.56 29.24
CA VAL A 83 -3.58 -11.00 28.36
C VAL A 83 -3.55 -11.77 27.04
N GLN A 84 -3.78 -11.07 25.93
CA GLN A 84 -3.72 -11.59 24.58
C GLN A 84 -2.28 -11.55 24.06
N GLN A 85 -1.87 -12.60 23.35
CA GLN A 85 -0.55 -12.65 22.73
C GLN A 85 -0.57 -11.89 21.39
N ALA A 86 0.29 -10.89 21.26
CA ALA A 86 0.48 -10.06 20.08
C ALA A 86 1.84 -10.37 19.43
N ASN A 87 2.05 -11.64 19.07
CA ASN A 87 3.34 -12.17 18.61
C ASN A 87 3.27 -12.84 17.22
N THR A 88 2.12 -12.72 16.54
CA THR A 88 1.85 -13.35 15.24
C THR A 88 1.26 -12.31 14.29
N GLN A 89 1.66 -12.36 13.01
CA GLN A 89 1.12 -11.49 11.97
C GLN A 89 -0.39 -11.70 11.80
N PRO A 90 -1.16 -10.64 11.45
CA PRO A 90 -2.58 -10.76 11.22
C PRO A 90 -2.91 -11.49 9.91
N ASN A 91 -4.13 -11.99 9.82
CA ASN A 91 -4.66 -12.50 8.55
C ASN A 91 -4.72 -11.36 7.51
N GLU A 92 -4.44 -11.68 6.24
CA GLU A 92 -4.76 -10.82 5.10
C GLU A 92 -6.28 -10.62 4.98
N CYS A 93 -6.73 -9.48 4.43
CA CYS A 93 -8.13 -9.32 4.08
C CYS A 93 -8.44 -10.06 2.77
N PRO A 94 -9.70 -10.43 2.48
CA PRO A 94 -10.06 -11.04 1.18
C PRO A 94 -9.57 -10.20 -0.01
N GLN A 95 -8.92 -10.85 -0.98
CA GLN A 95 -8.20 -10.19 -2.07
C GLN A 95 -8.62 -10.72 -3.44
N ALA A 96 -8.56 -9.86 -4.45
CA ALA A 96 -8.85 -10.22 -5.83
C ALA A 96 -7.63 -9.97 -6.74
N PRO A 97 -7.56 -10.61 -7.93
CA PRO A 97 -6.54 -10.30 -8.92
C PRO A 97 -6.91 -9.04 -9.72
N SER A 98 -5.97 -8.44 -10.43
CA SER A 98 -6.21 -7.29 -11.31
C SER A 98 -6.97 -7.65 -12.60
N GLY A 99 -7.55 -6.66 -13.27
CA GLY A 99 -8.22 -6.84 -14.56
C GLY A 99 -7.29 -7.35 -15.67
N ASP A 100 -7.78 -8.28 -16.49
CA ASP A 100 -7.04 -8.94 -17.58
C ASP A 100 -7.83 -8.99 -18.90
N ALA A 101 -8.97 -8.32 -18.98
CA ALA A 101 -9.80 -8.33 -20.19
C ALA A 101 -9.20 -7.47 -21.31
N PRO A 102 -9.21 -7.95 -22.58
CA PRO A 102 -8.73 -7.19 -23.74
C PRO A 102 -9.74 -6.15 -24.25
N THR A 103 -11.03 -6.27 -23.88
CA THR A 103 -12.14 -5.41 -24.32
C THR A 103 -13.14 -5.16 -23.19
N ASN A 104 -14.01 -4.16 -23.33
CA ASN A 104 -14.89 -3.65 -22.27
C ASN A 104 -15.86 -4.71 -21.71
N PRO A 105 -15.82 -5.01 -20.39
CA PRO A 105 -16.78 -5.93 -19.77
C PRO A 105 -18.20 -5.35 -19.61
N LEU A 106 -18.40 -4.04 -19.77
CA LEU A 106 -19.73 -3.40 -19.69
C LEU A 106 -20.52 -3.44 -21.01
N GLU A 107 -20.00 -4.13 -22.02
CA GLU A 107 -20.76 -4.49 -23.21
C GLU A 107 -21.46 -5.83 -22.98
N VAL A 108 -22.79 -5.81 -22.95
CA VAL A 108 -23.63 -7.00 -22.76
C VAL A 108 -23.44 -7.95 -23.96
N GLN A 109 -22.51 -8.91 -23.88
CA GLN A 109 -22.56 -10.14 -24.68
C GLN A 109 -21.95 -11.36 -23.97
N ASN A 110 -22.75 -12.44 -24.01
CA ASN A 110 -22.45 -13.80 -23.56
C ASN A 110 -21.19 -14.41 -24.21
N SER A 111 -20.29 -15.02 -23.44
CA SER A 111 -19.84 -16.43 -23.64
C SER A 111 -18.70 -16.86 -22.69
N LEU A 112 -19.00 -17.87 -21.87
CA LEU A 112 -18.18 -18.99 -21.37
C LEU A 112 -16.65 -18.82 -21.16
N THR A 113 -16.32 -18.51 -19.91
CA THR A 113 -15.19 -18.87 -19.02
C THR A 113 -13.88 -19.46 -19.58
N ARG A 114 -12.77 -18.80 -19.23
CA ARG A 114 -11.44 -19.39 -19.00
C ARG A 114 -11.27 -19.64 -17.48
N ARG A 115 -10.53 -20.69 -17.10
CA ARG A 115 -10.34 -21.14 -15.71
C ARG A 115 -9.42 -20.16 -14.95
N ALA A 116 -9.92 -19.60 -13.84
CA ALA A 116 -9.20 -18.65 -12.98
C ALA A 116 -8.11 -19.34 -12.13
N ASN A 117 -6.95 -18.69 -12.00
CA ASN A 117 -6.04 -18.93 -10.89
C ASN A 117 -6.55 -18.13 -9.69
N ALA A 118 -6.83 -18.82 -8.58
CA ALA A 118 -7.44 -18.23 -7.38
C ALA A 118 -6.37 -17.52 -6.51
N PRO A 119 -6.58 -16.26 -6.11
CA PRO A 119 -6.07 -15.76 -4.83
C PRO A 119 -6.80 -16.42 -3.65
N GLY A 120 -6.14 -16.44 -2.48
CA GLY A 120 -6.49 -17.27 -1.33
C GLY A 120 -7.85 -17.01 -0.68
N THR A 121 -8.35 -18.03 0.02
CA THR A 121 -9.49 -17.94 0.94
C THR A 121 -9.08 -17.25 2.25
N GLU A 122 -8.71 -15.98 2.16
CA GLU A 122 -8.40 -15.17 3.35
C GLU A 122 -9.69 -14.80 4.09
N PRO A 123 -9.68 -14.77 5.43
CA PRO A 123 -10.88 -14.51 6.22
C PRO A 123 -11.26 -13.02 6.26
N GLU A 124 -12.55 -12.72 6.25
CA GLU A 124 -13.12 -11.37 6.43
C GLU A 124 -12.75 -10.73 7.77
N ASP A 125 -12.46 -11.54 8.79
CA ASP A 125 -11.91 -11.06 10.05
C ASP A 125 -10.41 -10.73 9.89
N CYS A 126 -10.15 -9.51 9.42
CA CYS A 126 -8.82 -9.05 9.05
C CYS A 126 -8.43 -7.67 9.62
N LEU A 127 -9.27 -7.00 10.41
CA LEU A 127 -9.02 -5.62 10.89
C LEU A 127 -8.08 -5.58 12.12
N PHE A 128 -6.80 -5.74 11.83
CA PHE A 128 -5.69 -5.74 12.79
C PHE A 128 -4.60 -4.73 12.43
N LEU A 129 -3.72 -4.44 13.37
CA LEU A 129 -2.52 -3.64 13.16
C LEU A 129 -1.34 -4.18 13.94
N ASN A 130 -0.16 -3.75 13.54
CA ASN A 130 1.11 -4.05 14.17
C ASN A 130 1.76 -2.76 14.68
N VAL A 131 2.43 -2.81 15.83
CA VAL A 131 3.21 -1.70 16.40
C VAL A 131 4.63 -2.16 16.71
N TYR A 132 5.60 -1.32 16.35
CA TYR A 132 7.04 -1.58 16.50
C TYR A 132 7.71 -0.39 17.19
N PHE A 133 8.51 -0.65 18.23
CA PHE A 133 9.30 0.38 18.91
C PHE A 133 10.69 -0.15 19.32
N PRO A 134 11.70 0.74 19.44
CA PRO A 134 13.07 0.33 19.73
C PRO A 134 13.27 -0.08 21.18
N GLY A 135 14.17 -1.04 21.41
CA GLY A 135 14.53 -1.56 22.72
C GLY A 135 13.53 -2.58 23.29
N ASP A 136 13.80 -3.00 24.53
CA ASP A 136 12.97 -3.95 25.30
C ASP A 136 12.09 -3.30 26.37
N THR A 137 12.13 -1.97 26.47
CA THR A 137 11.28 -1.17 27.34
C THR A 137 10.62 -0.05 26.54
N ILE A 138 9.42 0.36 26.94
CA ILE A 138 8.69 1.47 26.30
C ILE A 138 9.60 2.73 26.29
N PRO A 139 9.78 3.39 25.13
CA PRO A 139 10.55 4.63 25.04
C PRO A 139 10.06 5.68 26.04
N THR A 140 10.98 6.24 26.85
CA THR A 140 10.65 7.28 27.83
C THR A 140 10.47 8.66 27.21
N LYS A 141 11.17 8.92 26.10
CA LYS A 141 10.97 10.08 25.24
C LYS A 141 9.93 9.72 24.18
N PRO A 142 8.82 10.47 24.06
CA PRO A 142 7.86 10.27 22.97
C PRO A 142 8.53 10.41 21.60
N LEU A 143 8.42 9.37 20.76
CA LEU A 143 9.02 9.31 19.43
C LEU A 143 7.99 9.68 18.35
N PRO A 144 8.40 10.35 17.25
CA PRO A 144 7.57 10.47 16.05
C PRO A 144 6.97 9.11 15.63
N THR A 145 5.71 9.13 15.18
CA THR A 145 4.99 7.91 14.79
C THR A 145 4.83 7.87 13.27
N LEU A 146 5.29 6.80 12.65
CA LEU A 146 5.04 6.50 11.25
C LEU A 146 3.90 5.48 11.13
N VAL A 147 2.86 5.81 10.37
CA VAL A 147 1.80 4.86 10.00
C VAL A 147 1.94 4.48 8.54
N TRP A 148 2.22 3.21 8.26
CA TRP A 148 2.35 2.65 6.92
C TRP A 148 1.02 2.09 6.42
N ILE A 149 0.56 2.58 5.27
CA ILE A 149 -0.61 2.09 4.54
C ILE A 149 -0.11 1.28 3.34
N TYR A 150 -0.29 -0.03 3.40
CA TYR A 150 0.32 -0.94 2.45
C TYR A 150 -0.33 -0.94 1.06
N VAL A 151 0.34 -1.66 0.18
CA VAL A 151 -0.20 -2.29 -1.03
C VAL A 151 0.44 -3.70 -1.15
N ARG A 152 0.03 -4.59 -2.06
CA ARG A 152 0.83 -5.79 -2.39
C ARG A 152 1.88 -5.50 -3.46
N PHE A 153 3.04 -6.16 -3.37
CA PHE A 153 4.02 -6.21 -4.46
C PHE A 153 4.70 -7.58 -4.61
N CYS A 154 4.28 -8.43 -5.56
CA CYS A 154 4.75 -9.81 -5.77
C CYS A 154 4.58 -10.78 -4.58
N TRP A 155 3.94 -11.92 -4.83
CA TRP A 155 3.95 -13.06 -3.92
C TRP A 155 4.19 -14.36 -4.69
N LEU A 156 5.05 -15.21 -4.15
CA LEU A 156 5.10 -16.63 -4.49
C LEU A 156 4.83 -17.41 -3.20
N SER A 157 3.86 -18.32 -3.28
CA SER A 157 3.45 -19.22 -2.19
C SER A 157 4.46 -20.32 -1.87
N THR A 158 5.63 -20.34 -2.52
CA THR A 158 6.52 -21.50 -2.46
C THR A 158 7.78 -21.20 -1.64
N PRO A 159 8.12 -22.07 -0.66
CA PRO A 159 9.35 -21.95 0.10
C PRO A 159 10.50 -22.48 -0.77
N LEU A 160 10.98 -21.69 -1.72
CA LEU A 160 12.21 -21.97 -2.47
C LEU A 160 13.13 -20.75 -2.44
N PRO A 161 14.46 -20.94 -2.32
CA PRO A 161 15.41 -19.84 -2.30
C PRO A 161 15.68 -19.41 -3.75
N LEU A 162 14.71 -18.75 -4.39
CA LEU A 162 14.86 -18.27 -5.76
C LEU A 162 14.23 -16.88 -5.90
N SER A 163 14.97 -15.90 -5.40
CA SER A 163 14.80 -14.46 -5.63
C SER A 163 14.71 -14.06 -7.12
N LEU A 164 14.94 -14.99 -8.05
CA LEU A 164 14.87 -14.77 -9.51
C LEU A 164 13.46 -15.00 -10.11
N ILE A 165 12.52 -15.64 -9.39
CA ILE A 165 11.24 -16.07 -9.99
C ILE A 165 10.21 -14.94 -10.11
N CYS A 166 10.12 -14.02 -9.12
CA CYS A 166 9.28 -12.81 -9.24
C CYS A 166 9.66 -11.98 -10.48
N TYR A 167 10.94 -12.00 -10.86
CA TYR A 167 11.49 -11.20 -11.95
C TYR A 167 11.29 -11.83 -13.34
N LEU A 168 11.23 -13.17 -13.44
CA LEU A 168 11.24 -13.89 -14.72
C LEU A 168 9.91 -14.54 -15.12
N ILE A 169 9.01 -14.84 -14.17
CA ILE A 169 7.82 -15.67 -14.46
C ILE A 169 6.51 -14.86 -14.50
N LEU A 170 6.48 -13.63 -13.98
CA LEU A 170 5.24 -12.84 -13.90
C LEU A 170 5.36 -11.46 -14.57
N PRO A 171 5.46 -11.39 -15.92
CA PRO A 171 5.42 -10.12 -16.65
C PRO A 171 4.08 -9.37 -16.49
N ASN A 172 3.05 -9.98 -15.88
CA ASN A 172 1.69 -9.45 -15.81
C ASN A 172 1.21 -9.09 -14.38
N GLU A 173 2.07 -9.13 -13.36
CA GLU A 173 1.70 -8.73 -11.99
C GLU A 173 1.59 -7.20 -11.88
N LYS A 174 0.41 -6.74 -11.45
CA LYS A 174 0.03 -5.33 -11.34
C LYS A 174 0.02 -4.99 -9.85
N GLY A 175 0.37 -3.75 -9.48
CA GLY A 175 0.36 -3.30 -8.08
C GLY A 175 -0.99 -3.54 -7.40
N GLY A 176 -1.08 -3.34 -6.08
CA GLY A 176 -2.23 -3.83 -5.33
C GLY A 176 -3.55 -3.07 -5.46
N GLY A 177 -3.57 -1.83 -5.98
CA GLY A 177 -4.76 -1.17 -6.55
C GLY A 177 -6.07 -1.25 -5.76
N TYR A 178 -6.02 -1.21 -4.42
CA TYR A 178 -7.17 -1.40 -3.51
C TYR A 178 -7.80 -2.81 -3.47
N ILE A 179 -7.21 -3.80 -4.13
CA ILE A 179 -7.75 -5.17 -4.29
C ILE A 179 -6.84 -6.27 -3.73
N LEU A 180 -5.55 -6.02 -3.50
CA LEU A 180 -4.61 -6.94 -2.83
C LEU A 180 -3.53 -6.20 -2.01
N GLY A 181 -3.08 -6.80 -0.91
CA GLY A 181 -2.05 -6.29 0.01
C GLY A 181 -2.23 -6.79 1.44
N GLY A 182 -1.11 -6.96 2.14
CA GLY A 182 -1.09 -7.41 3.53
C GLY A 182 0.02 -6.75 4.35
N ALA A 183 -0.27 -6.46 5.62
CA ALA A 183 0.66 -5.90 6.60
C ALA A 183 1.80 -6.87 6.95
N ASP A 184 1.58 -8.18 6.83
CA ASP A 184 2.54 -9.24 7.06
C ASP A 184 3.71 -9.23 6.07
N GLN A 185 3.53 -8.58 4.92
CA GLN A 185 4.56 -8.39 3.89
C GLN A 185 5.59 -7.32 4.26
N TYR A 186 5.33 -6.52 5.30
CA TYR A 186 6.14 -5.38 5.69
C TYR A 186 6.68 -5.55 7.11
N LEU A 187 7.99 -5.46 7.26
CA LEU A 187 8.64 -5.51 8.56
C LEU A 187 8.84 -4.10 9.09
N GLY A 188 8.09 -3.72 10.13
CA GLY A 188 8.28 -2.41 10.79
C GLY A 188 9.68 -2.23 11.36
N SER A 189 10.40 -3.33 11.64
CA SER A 189 11.80 -3.29 12.06
C SER A 189 12.73 -2.66 11.02
N ASP A 190 12.44 -2.80 9.73
CA ASP A 190 13.22 -2.14 8.68
C ASP A 190 13.06 -0.62 8.79
N LEU A 191 11.83 -0.13 8.95
CA LEU A 191 11.54 1.30 9.12
C LEU A 191 12.25 1.87 10.36
N LEU A 192 12.25 1.14 11.48
CA LEU A 192 12.96 1.55 12.69
C LEU A 192 14.47 1.64 12.46
N ARG A 193 15.06 0.64 11.78
CA ARG A 193 16.49 0.65 11.45
C ARG A 193 16.85 1.83 10.55
N GLU A 194 16.10 2.05 9.49
CA GLU A 194 16.35 3.16 8.55
C GLU A 194 16.20 4.53 9.24
N ALA A 195 15.33 4.62 10.24
CA ALA A 195 15.15 5.83 11.07
C ALA A 195 16.14 5.93 12.24
N ASN A 196 17.18 5.10 12.29
CA ASN A 196 18.13 5.05 13.40
C ASN A 196 17.45 4.92 14.78
N ASN A 197 16.37 4.14 14.86
CA ASN A 197 15.54 3.92 16.04
C ASN A 197 14.90 5.19 16.62
N GLU A 198 14.68 6.24 15.82
CA GLU A 198 14.06 7.49 16.27
C GLU A 198 12.54 7.55 16.08
N ILE A 199 11.89 6.43 15.72
CA ILE A 199 10.45 6.37 15.46
C ILE A 199 9.76 5.19 16.15
N VAL A 200 8.44 5.30 16.27
CA VAL A 200 7.52 4.15 16.40
C VAL A 200 6.86 3.92 15.04
N ALA A 201 6.78 2.66 14.60
CA ALA A 201 6.11 2.30 13.36
C ALA A 201 4.80 1.56 13.63
N VAL A 202 3.77 1.87 12.84
CA VAL A 202 2.46 1.21 12.85
C VAL A 202 2.15 0.74 11.44
N ILE A 203 1.76 -0.52 11.28
CA ILE A 203 1.35 -1.10 10.00
C ILE A 203 -0.08 -1.63 10.15
N ILE A 204 -0.99 -1.22 9.26
CA ILE A 204 -2.44 -1.44 9.42
C ILE A 204 -3.00 -2.36 8.33
N GLN A 205 -3.94 -3.25 8.70
CA GLN A 205 -4.86 -3.95 7.78
C GLN A 205 -6.09 -3.12 7.46
N TYR A 206 -6.58 -3.19 6.23
CA TYR A 206 -7.84 -2.57 5.81
C TYR A 206 -8.55 -3.40 4.73
N ARG A 207 -9.88 -3.34 4.67
CA ARG A 207 -10.65 -4.11 3.68
C ARG A 207 -10.32 -3.71 2.25
N LEU A 208 -10.30 -4.70 1.36
CA LEU A 208 -9.94 -4.57 -0.06
C LEU A 208 -11.07 -5.04 -0.97
N GLY A 209 -10.95 -4.72 -2.27
CA GLY A 209 -11.83 -5.19 -3.33
C GLY A 209 -13.31 -4.98 -3.04
N LEU A 210 -14.12 -5.97 -3.39
CA LEU A 210 -15.57 -5.98 -3.16
C LEU A 210 -15.93 -5.74 -1.69
N PHE A 211 -15.12 -6.20 -0.74
CA PHE A 211 -15.41 -6.08 0.70
C PHE A 211 -15.15 -4.67 1.23
N GLY A 212 -14.14 -3.98 0.69
CA GLY A 212 -13.76 -2.62 1.10
C GLY A 212 -14.41 -1.50 0.29
N PHE A 213 -14.77 -1.76 -0.97
CA PHE A 213 -15.08 -0.71 -1.94
C PHE A 213 -16.31 -1.00 -2.80
N LEU A 214 -17.27 -1.80 -2.31
CA LEU A 214 -18.58 -1.92 -2.96
C LEU A 214 -19.28 -0.55 -3.03
N PRO A 215 -19.60 -0.02 -4.23
CA PRO A 215 -20.17 1.31 -4.35
C PRO A 215 -21.70 1.23 -4.55
N GLY A 216 -22.34 2.34 -4.93
CA GLY A 216 -23.75 2.38 -5.28
C GLY A 216 -24.68 2.97 -4.21
N SER A 217 -25.84 3.44 -4.65
CA SER A 217 -26.82 4.14 -3.82
C SER A 217 -27.40 3.29 -2.71
N LYS A 218 -27.53 1.98 -2.92
CA LYS A 218 -27.98 1.04 -1.88
C LYS A 218 -26.98 0.94 -0.73
N VAL A 219 -25.68 0.94 -1.02
CA VAL A 219 -24.63 0.99 0.00
C VAL A 219 -24.65 2.33 0.72
N LYS A 220 -24.79 3.47 0.01
CA LYS A 220 -24.93 4.78 0.66
C LYS A 220 -26.11 4.84 1.63
N ALA A 221 -27.25 4.24 1.27
CA ALA A 221 -28.48 4.34 2.04
C ALA A 221 -28.49 3.51 3.33
N ASN A 222 -27.86 2.33 3.34
CA ASN A 222 -27.92 1.40 4.49
C ASN A 222 -26.58 0.73 4.81
N GLY A 223 -25.48 1.39 4.50
CA GLY A 223 -24.12 0.92 4.71
C GLY A 223 -23.15 2.10 4.78
N SER A 224 -21.93 1.89 4.32
CA SER A 224 -20.90 2.91 4.23
C SER A 224 -20.07 2.64 2.98
N LEU A 225 -20.01 3.62 2.10
CA LEU A 225 -19.10 3.63 0.97
C LEU A 225 -17.66 3.76 1.47
N ASN A 226 -16.69 3.39 0.63
CA ASN A 226 -15.26 3.51 0.93
C ASN A 226 -14.89 2.86 2.26
N ALA A 227 -15.49 1.71 2.59
CA ALA A 227 -15.31 1.03 3.87
C ALA A 227 -13.83 0.74 4.18
N GLY A 228 -13.02 0.42 3.17
CA GLY A 228 -11.56 0.27 3.31
C GLY A 228 -10.82 1.56 3.69
N LEU A 229 -11.26 2.74 3.25
CA LEU A 229 -10.68 4.01 3.71
C LEU A 229 -11.16 4.37 5.12
N LEU A 230 -12.39 4.01 5.46
CA LEU A 230 -12.92 4.19 6.81
C LEU A 230 -12.22 3.28 7.83
N ASP A 231 -11.79 2.08 7.41
CA ASP A 231 -10.90 1.20 8.19
C ASP A 231 -9.59 1.91 8.54
N GLN A 232 -8.97 2.55 7.54
CA GLN A 232 -7.73 3.31 7.75
C GLN A 232 -7.95 4.53 8.66
N ASP A 233 -9.03 5.31 8.47
CA ASP A 233 -9.37 6.45 9.36
C ASP A 233 -9.55 5.97 10.81
N PHE A 234 -10.22 4.83 10.99
CA PHE A 234 -10.44 4.24 12.30
C PHE A 234 -9.14 3.75 12.94
N ALA A 235 -8.21 3.18 12.16
CA ALA A 235 -6.87 2.84 12.62
C ALA A 235 -6.05 4.09 13.00
N LEU A 236 -6.15 5.18 12.25
CA LEU A 236 -5.50 6.46 12.60
C LEU A 236 -6.07 7.05 13.89
N ARG A 237 -7.38 6.93 14.13
CA ARG A 237 -7.99 7.29 15.42
C ARG A 237 -7.52 6.39 16.55
N TRP A 238 -7.33 5.09 16.29
CA TRP A 238 -6.72 4.18 17.26
C TRP A 238 -5.30 4.64 17.61
N VAL A 239 -4.49 5.03 16.62
CA VAL A 239 -3.14 5.57 16.84
C VAL A 239 -3.19 6.81 17.73
N GLN A 240 -4.07 7.77 17.44
CA GLN A 240 -4.25 8.97 18.26
C GLN A 240 -4.57 8.64 19.72
N ASN A 241 -5.38 7.62 19.98
CA ASN A 241 -5.83 7.25 21.32
C ASN A 241 -4.83 6.38 22.10
N HIS A 242 -3.98 5.62 21.41
CA HIS A 242 -3.24 4.52 22.05
C HIS A 242 -1.73 4.55 21.85
N ILE A 243 -1.19 5.27 20.86
CA ILE A 243 0.23 5.14 20.50
C ILE A 243 1.19 5.62 21.59
N SER A 244 0.74 6.53 22.47
CA SER A 244 1.52 6.98 23.63
C SER A 244 1.86 5.85 24.60
N GLN A 245 1.06 4.79 24.65
CA GLN A 245 1.33 3.60 25.47
C GLN A 245 2.51 2.78 24.92
N PHE A 246 2.85 2.96 23.64
CA PHE A 246 3.96 2.32 22.95
C PHE A 246 5.18 3.26 22.81
N GLY A 247 5.16 4.42 23.47
CA GLY A 247 6.22 5.43 23.39
C GLY A 247 6.14 6.35 22.17
N GLY A 248 5.07 6.27 21.37
CA GLY A 248 4.85 7.17 20.24
C GLY A 248 4.18 8.49 20.64
N ASP A 249 4.48 9.56 19.90
CA ASP A 249 3.88 10.88 20.08
C ASP A 249 2.68 11.06 19.13
N PRO A 250 1.43 11.07 19.63
CA PRO A 250 0.23 11.22 18.80
C PRO A 250 0.17 12.59 18.09
N THR A 251 0.92 13.59 18.56
CA THR A 251 1.01 14.90 17.90
C THR A 251 2.00 14.91 16.73
N LYS A 252 2.83 13.86 16.60
CA LYS A 252 3.87 13.71 15.59
C LYS A 252 3.65 12.50 14.68
N VAL A 253 2.41 12.29 14.27
CA VAL A 253 2.04 11.23 13.33
C VAL A 253 2.30 11.66 11.89
N THR A 254 3.03 10.83 11.15
CA THR A 254 3.21 10.91 9.69
C THR A 254 2.60 9.68 9.05
N ILE A 255 1.72 9.87 8.05
CA ILE A 255 1.15 8.76 7.27
C ILE A 255 1.94 8.57 5.98
N TRP A 256 2.21 7.32 5.61
CA TRP A 256 2.95 6.99 4.40
C TRP A 256 2.36 5.77 3.73
N GLY A 257 2.19 5.83 2.41
CA GLY A 257 1.83 4.65 1.63
C GLY A 257 2.47 4.65 0.25
N GLU A 258 2.34 3.52 -0.42
CA GLU A 258 2.79 3.29 -1.80
C GLU A 258 1.61 2.91 -2.70
N SER A 259 1.60 3.36 -3.96
CA SER A 259 0.55 3.04 -4.95
C SER A 259 -0.85 3.32 -4.40
N ALA A 260 -1.72 2.32 -4.24
CA ALA A 260 -3.04 2.48 -3.65
C ALA A 260 -3.00 2.95 -2.18
N GLY A 261 -1.96 2.60 -1.44
CA GLY A 261 -1.67 3.17 -0.12
C GLY A 261 -1.29 4.65 -0.20
N ALA A 262 -0.53 5.07 -1.22
CA ALA A 262 -0.24 6.49 -1.48
C ALA A 262 -1.50 7.26 -1.92
N GLY A 263 -2.34 6.64 -2.75
CA GLY A 263 -3.67 7.16 -3.09
C GLY A 263 -4.54 7.32 -1.85
N SER A 264 -4.53 6.33 -0.96
CA SER A 264 -5.20 6.37 0.34
C SER A 264 -4.69 7.52 1.23
N VAL A 265 -3.36 7.70 1.33
CA VAL A 265 -2.76 8.86 2.02
C VAL A 265 -3.31 10.17 1.45
N LEU A 266 -3.39 10.29 0.12
CA LEU A 266 -3.95 11.50 -0.48
C LEU A 266 -5.44 11.67 -0.16
N GLN A 267 -6.23 10.59 -0.11
CA GLN A 267 -7.62 10.66 0.36
C GLN A 267 -7.72 11.17 1.79
N HIS A 268 -6.83 10.72 2.70
CA HIS A 268 -6.77 11.24 4.08
C HIS A 268 -6.36 12.71 4.14
N VAL A 269 -5.43 13.13 3.27
CA VAL A 269 -5.06 14.54 3.10
C VAL A 269 -6.29 15.37 2.72
N VAL A 270 -7.16 14.91 1.83
CA VAL A 270 -8.35 15.69 1.41
C VAL A 270 -9.63 15.33 2.16
N ALA A 271 -9.58 14.38 3.10
CA ALA A 271 -10.75 13.84 3.78
C ALA A 271 -11.57 14.94 4.44
N HIS A 272 -12.89 14.81 4.36
CA HIS A 272 -13.85 15.78 4.91
C HIS A 272 -13.62 17.21 4.40
N GLY A 273 -13.09 17.37 3.18
CA GLY A 273 -12.75 18.68 2.63
C GLY A 273 -11.62 19.37 3.42
N GLY A 274 -10.63 18.59 3.88
CA GLY A 274 -9.48 19.10 4.63
C GLY A 274 -9.80 19.54 6.06
N GLN A 275 -10.89 19.05 6.64
CA GLN A 275 -11.40 19.46 7.95
C GLN A 275 -11.62 18.26 8.88
N THR A 276 -10.74 17.26 8.81
CA THR A 276 -10.78 16.12 9.72
C THR A 276 -10.53 16.59 11.15
N SER A 277 -11.49 16.33 12.03
CA SER A 277 -11.44 16.71 13.46
C SER A 277 -11.67 15.49 14.36
N PRO A 278 -10.81 15.25 15.38
CA PRO A 278 -9.52 15.91 15.61
C PRO A 278 -8.52 15.63 14.47
N GLN A 279 -7.45 16.43 14.38
CA GLN A 279 -6.36 16.18 13.43
C GLN A 279 -5.72 14.81 13.72
N LEU A 280 -5.59 13.96 12.70
CA LEU A 280 -5.07 12.59 12.85
C LEU A 280 -3.58 12.45 12.52
N PHE A 281 -3.01 13.39 11.75
CA PHE A 281 -1.61 13.39 11.35
C PHE A 281 -1.12 14.81 11.06
N ARG A 282 0.20 15.03 11.23
CA ARG A 282 0.87 16.29 10.89
C ARG A 282 1.51 16.24 9.51
N GLY A 283 1.96 15.08 9.05
CA GLY A 283 2.68 14.89 7.79
C GLY A 283 2.13 13.74 6.97
N ALA A 284 2.31 13.84 5.66
CA ALA A 284 1.91 12.82 4.70
C ALA A 284 3.06 12.51 3.73
N MET A 285 3.16 11.27 3.30
CA MET A 285 4.14 10.82 2.31
C MET A 285 3.45 9.93 1.28
N THR A 286 3.71 10.16 0.01
CA THR A 286 3.09 9.41 -1.09
C THR A 286 4.14 8.87 -2.04
N SER A 287 4.35 7.56 -2.04
CA SER A 287 5.23 6.88 -3.00
C SER A 287 4.42 6.30 -4.17
N SER A 288 4.73 6.68 -5.40
CA SER A 288 4.01 6.17 -6.60
C SER A 288 2.49 6.42 -6.53
N THR A 289 2.03 7.62 -6.17
CA THR A 289 0.59 7.91 -5.94
C THR A 289 -0.33 7.27 -6.98
N PHE A 290 -1.28 6.42 -6.58
CA PHE A 290 -2.25 5.81 -7.49
C PHE A 290 -3.64 6.45 -7.34
N LEU A 291 -4.07 7.17 -8.38
CA LEU A 291 -5.39 7.81 -8.48
C LEU A 291 -6.16 7.26 -9.69
N PRO A 292 -6.97 6.19 -9.49
CA PRO A 292 -7.88 5.72 -10.53
C PRO A 292 -9.01 6.74 -10.76
N SER A 293 -9.79 6.54 -11.83
CA SER A 293 -11.03 7.28 -12.03
C SER A 293 -11.93 7.16 -10.80
N GLN A 294 -12.31 8.31 -10.25
CA GLN A 294 -13.02 8.44 -8.99
C GLN A 294 -14.41 9.04 -9.25
N TYR A 295 -15.33 8.16 -9.67
CA TYR A 295 -16.72 8.49 -9.97
C TYR A 295 -17.51 8.88 -8.70
N MET A 296 -18.64 9.58 -8.89
CA MET A 296 -19.63 9.71 -7.81
C MET A 296 -20.23 8.34 -7.52
N TYR A 297 -20.54 8.07 -6.25
CA TYR A 297 -21.04 6.75 -5.84
C TYR A 297 -22.29 6.26 -6.57
N ASN A 298 -23.07 7.18 -7.17
CA ASN A 298 -24.31 6.94 -7.90
C ASN A 298 -24.19 7.21 -9.41
N ASP A 299 -22.98 7.37 -9.93
CA ASP A 299 -22.74 7.39 -11.37
C ASP A 299 -23.02 6.00 -11.97
N THR A 300 -23.21 5.96 -13.29
CA THR A 300 -23.53 4.74 -14.04
C THR A 300 -22.56 3.59 -13.74
N ILE A 301 -21.25 3.83 -13.68
CA ILE A 301 -20.25 2.79 -13.46
C ILE A 301 -20.39 2.16 -12.06
N PRO A 302 -20.36 2.91 -10.95
CA PRO A 302 -20.66 2.41 -9.61
C PRO A 302 -21.99 1.65 -9.48
N GLU A 303 -23.08 2.16 -10.06
CA GLU A 303 -24.39 1.48 -9.99
C GLU A 303 -24.41 0.16 -10.79
N LEU A 304 -23.72 0.11 -11.94
CA LEU A 304 -23.53 -1.11 -12.70
C LEU A 304 -22.70 -2.14 -11.92
N LEU A 305 -21.62 -1.73 -11.26
CA LEU A 305 -20.82 -2.62 -10.43
C LEU A 305 -21.62 -3.21 -9.27
N TYR A 306 -22.43 -2.39 -8.59
CA TYR A 306 -23.33 -2.90 -7.54
C TYR A 306 -24.33 -3.91 -8.13
N SER A 307 -24.91 -3.61 -9.29
CA SER A 307 -25.89 -4.47 -9.95
C SER A 307 -25.28 -5.81 -10.38
N GLU A 308 -24.04 -5.81 -10.85
CA GLU A 308 -23.31 -7.02 -11.24
C GLU A 308 -23.07 -7.94 -10.04
N VAL A 309 -22.67 -7.38 -8.89
CA VAL A 309 -22.54 -8.14 -7.64
C VAL A 309 -23.88 -8.77 -7.26
N VAL A 310 -24.98 -8.02 -7.34
CA VAL A 310 -26.32 -8.55 -7.05
C VAL A 310 -26.70 -9.66 -8.03
N ALA A 311 -26.42 -9.50 -9.33
CA ALA A 311 -26.76 -10.45 -10.38
C ALA A 311 -26.03 -11.80 -10.25
N GLN A 312 -24.81 -11.80 -9.70
CA GLN A 312 -24.05 -13.03 -9.42
C GLN A 312 -24.43 -13.68 -8.08
N THR A 313 -25.47 -13.18 -7.40
CA THR A 313 -26.02 -13.77 -6.17
C THR A 313 -27.51 -14.09 -6.32
N ASN A 314 -28.09 -14.69 -5.27
CA ASN A 314 -29.53 -14.90 -5.18
C ASN A 314 -30.30 -13.66 -4.66
N CYS A 315 -29.70 -12.46 -4.75
CA CYS A 315 -30.27 -11.24 -4.17
C CYS A 315 -31.04 -10.34 -5.15
N SER A 316 -31.13 -10.70 -6.43
CA SER A 316 -31.81 -9.88 -7.47
C SER A 316 -33.29 -9.65 -7.22
N SER A 317 -33.98 -10.58 -6.57
CA SER A 317 -35.41 -10.46 -6.22
C SER A 317 -35.64 -9.95 -4.79
N ALA A 318 -34.58 -9.66 -4.03
CA ALA A 318 -34.71 -9.20 -2.66
C ALA A 318 -35.18 -7.73 -2.62
N VAL A 319 -36.16 -7.44 -1.75
CA VAL A 319 -36.64 -6.07 -1.50
C VAL A 319 -35.50 -5.15 -1.05
N ASN A 320 -34.58 -5.69 -0.24
CA ASN A 320 -33.38 -5.00 0.20
C ASN A 320 -32.15 -5.83 -0.19
N SER A 321 -31.63 -5.59 -1.40
CA SER A 321 -30.50 -6.34 -1.95
C SER A 321 -29.25 -6.26 -1.08
N LEU A 322 -28.94 -5.12 -0.44
CA LEU A 322 -27.76 -5.01 0.44
C LEU A 322 -27.90 -5.89 1.69
N THR A 323 -29.10 -5.94 2.28
CA THR A 323 -29.36 -6.83 3.43
C THR A 323 -29.25 -8.30 3.03
N CYS A 324 -29.72 -8.66 1.83
CA CYS A 324 -29.50 -9.99 1.28
C CYS A 324 -28.01 -10.29 1.07
N LEU A 325 -27.25 -9.36 0.48
CA LEU A 325 -25.81 -9.50 0.24
C LEU A 325 -25.03 -9.76 1.54
N ARG A 326 -25.43 -9.12 2.65
CA ARG A 326 -24.82 -9.37 3.98
C ARG A 326 -24.98 -10.81 4.47
N GLY A 327 -26.02 -11.50 4.03
CA GLY A 327 -26.27 -12.91 4.33
C GLY A 327 -25.62 -13.91 3.36
N VAL A 328 -24.98 -13.45 2.28
CA VAL A 328 -24.30 -14.33 1.31
C VAL A 328 -23.07 -14.96 1.95
N ASN A 329 -22.74 -16.20 1.61
CA ASN A 329 -21.53 -16.82 2.13
C ASN A 329 -20.27 -16.07 1.62
N GLU A 330 -19.27 -15.92 2.50
CA GLU A 330 -17.99 -15.28 2.18
C GLU A 330 -17.32 -15.86 0.93
N THR A 331 -17.26 -17.19 0.79
CA THR A 331 -16.63 -17.86 -0.36
C THR A 331 -17.32 -17.54 -1.68
N VAL A 332 -18.63 -17.29 -1.65
CA VAL A 332 -19.40 -16.85 -2.82
C VAL A 332 -19.07 -15.41 -3.16
N LEU A 333 -19.03 -14.52 -2.15
CA LEU A 333 -18.63 -13.12 -2.36
C LEU A 333 -17.19 -13.01 -2.88
N GLU A 334 -16.27 -13.84 -2.40
CA GLU A 334 -14.89 -13.86 -2.88
C GLU A 334 -14.79 -14.38 -4.32
N THR A 335 -15.58 -15.39 -4.69
CA THR A 335 -15.69 -15.83 -6.09
C THR A 335 -16.17 -14.68 -6.99
N ILE A 336 -17.17 -13.91 -6.55
CA ILE A 336 -17.69 -12.75 -7.29
C ILE A 336 -16.64 -11.63 -7.35
N ASN A 337 -15.96 -11.36 -6.24
CA ASN A 337 -14.86 -10.41 -6.13
C ASN A 337 -13.78 -10.72 -7.18
N THR A 338 -13.34 -11.98 -7.25
CA THR A 338 -12.39 -12.46 -8.24
C THR A 338 -12.91 -12.29 -9.67
N ASN A 339 -14.13 -12.76 -9.97
CA ASN A 339 -14.70 -12.71 -11.33
C ASN A 339 -14.83 -11.27 -11.86
N ILE A 340 -15.37 -10.37 -11.06
CA ILE A 340 -15.60 -8.98 -11.47
C ILE A 340 -14.26 -8.26 -11.69
N ASN A 341 -13.29 -8.43 -10.79
CA ASN A 341 -11.99 -7.79 -10.97
C ASN A 341 -11.25 -8.34 -12.19
N GLN A 342 -11.24 -9.66 -12.42
CA GLN A 342 -10.62 -10.26 -13.62
C GLN A 342 -11.27 -9.76 -14.92
N GLY A 343 -12.58 -9.52 -14.90
CA GLY A 343 -13.32 -8.96 -16.03
C GLY A 343 -12.93 -7.52 -16.36
N GLY A 344 -12.28 -6.78 -15.45
CA GLY A 344 -11.78 -5.43 -15.70
C GLY A 344 -10.73 -5.38 -16.83
N PHE A 345 -10.57 -4.21 -17.44
CA PHE A 345 -9.55 -4.00 -18.46
C PHE A 345 -8.14 -4.32 -17.93
N PHE A 346 -7.28 -4.82 -18.82
CA PHE A 346 -5.87 -4.96 -18.51
C PHE A 346 -5.28 -3.66 -17.95
N GLY A 347 -4.60 -3.73 -16.80
CA GLY A 347 -3.93 -2.56 -16.21
C GLY A 347 -4.86 -1.71 -15.34
N THR A 348 -6.10 -2.17 -15.10
CA THR A 348 -7.11 -1.42 -14.37
C THR A 348 -7.64 -2.18 -13.16
N PHE A 349 -8.31 -1.43 -12.29
CA PHE A 349 -8.83 -1.87 -11.00
C PHE A 349 -10.30 -1.45 -10.92
N VAL A 350 -11.14 -2.38 -10.47
CA VAL A 350 -12.60 -2.22 -10.57
C VAL A 350 -13.19 -1.64 -9.29
N PHE A 351 -12.92 -2.29 -8.16
CA PHE A 351 -13.35 -1.81 -6.85
C PHE A 351 -12.32 -0.81 -6.31
N VAL A 352 -12.61 0.47 -6.50
CA VAL A 352 -11.76 1.61 -6.10
C VAL A 352 -12.60 2.63 -5.33
N PRO A 353 -11.98 3.61 -4.64
CA PRO A 353 -12.72 4.65 -3.95
C PRO A 353 -13.68 5.44 -4.86
N VAL A 354 -14.81 5.87 -4.32
CA VAL A 354 -15.81 6.72 -4.99
C VAL A 354 -16.02 8.03 -4.24
N VAL A 355 -16.42 9.11 -4.92
CA VAL A 355 -16.86 10.34 -4.24
C VAL A 355 -18.17 10.06 -3.52
N ASP A 356 -18.13 10.05 -2.18
CA ASP A 356 -19.27 9.70 -1.32
C ASP A 356 -19.99 10.92 -0.74
N GLY A 357 -19.44 12.13 -0.91
CA GLY A 357 -20.00 13.40 -0.41
C GLY A 357 -19.78 13.66 1.08
N THR A 358 -19.03 12.81 1.78
CA THR A 358 -18.82 12.82 3.23
C THR A 358 -17.35 12.66 3.62
N PHE A 359 -16.75 11.48 3.44
CA PHE A 359 -15.32 11.26 3.62
C PHE A 359 -14.57 11.83 2.42
N ILE A 360 -15.00 11.46 1.22
CA ILE A 360 -14.53 12.04 -0.05
C ILE A 360 -15.60 13.00 -0.55
N THR A 361 -15.41 14.30 -0.33
CA THR A 361 -16.40 15.32 -0.70
C THR A 361 -16.38 15.67 -2.20
N GLN A 362 -15.22 15.49 -2.83
CA GLN A 362 -14.95 15.74 -4.25
C GLN A 362 -13.63 15.04 -4.61
N ARG A 363 -13.27 15.03 -5.90
CA ARG A 363 -12.01 14.42 -6.36
C ARG A 363 -10.79 15.06 -5.67
N PRO A 364 -9.76 14.28 -5.31
CA PRO A 364 -8.57 14.81 -4.63
C PRO A 364 -7.91 15.97 -5.37
N THR A 365 -7.84 15.88 -6.69
CA THR A 365 -7.32 16.92 -7.60
C THR A 365 -8.01 18.28 -7.38
N GLU A 366 -9.33 18.29 -7.30
CA GLU A 366 -10.12 19.49 -7.00
C GLU A 366 -9.97 19.98 -5.56
N SER A 367 -9.86 19.07 -4.59
CA SER A 367 -9.61 19.43 -3.19
C SER A 367 -8.24 20.09 -2.99
N LEU A 368 -7.21 19.59 -3.67
CA LEU A 368 -5.85 20.15 -3.63
C LEU A 368 -5.81 21.54 -4.26
N LYS A 369 -6.43 21.72 -5.44
CA LYS A 369 -6.63 23.04 -6.08
C LYS A 369 -7.27 24.06 -5.13
N GLN A 370 -8.22 23.61 -4.32
CA GLN A 370 -8.95 24.47 -3.36
C GLN A 370 -8.25 24.60 -2.01
N GLY A 371 -7.33 23.69 -1.65
CA GLY A 371 -6.46 23.81 -0.44
C GLY A 371 -7.11 23.23 0.78
N LYS A 372 -8.14 22.44 0.52
CA LYS A 372 -8.88 21.64 1.44
C LYS A 372 -8.01 20.43 1.79
N VAL A 373 -7.03 20.66 2.64
CA VAL A 373 -6.04 19.67 3.05
C VAL A 373 -5.90 19.59 4.57
N ASN A 374 -5.81 18.36 5.06
CA ASN A 374 -5.37 17.96 6.38
C ASN A 374 -3.85 17.81 6.39
N GLY A 375 -3.22 18.09 7.54
CA GLY A 375 -1.76 18.03 7.68
C GLY A 375 -1.06 19.33 7.29
N LYS A 376 0.26 19.35 7.52
CA LYS A 376 1.13 20.53 7.38
C LYS A 376 2.20 20.34 6.31
N ALA A 377 2.59 19.09 6.02
CA ALA A 377 3.62 18.79 5.04
C ALA A 377 3.29 17.53 4.23
N LEU A 378 3.68 17.53 2.95
CA LEU A 378 3.58 16.39 2.05
C LEU A 378 4.92 16.16 1.32
N LEU A 379 5.47 14.95 1.43
CA LEU A 379 6.60 14.47 0.63
C LEU A 379 6.09 13.48 -0.42
N SER A 380 6.14 13.87 -1.70
CA SER A 380 5.66 13.07 -2.82
C SER A 380 6.82 12.48 -3.61
N ILE A 381 6.73 11.20 -3.94
CA ILE A 381 7.80 10.43 -4.55
C ILE A 381 7.26 9.70 -5.81
N THR A 382 7.94 9.84 -6.96
CA THR A 382 7.53 9.22 -8.25
C THR A 382 8.70 8.57 -8.98
N ASN A 383 8.44 7.52 -9.75
CA ASN A 383 9.43 6.88 -10.63
C ASN A 383 9.36 7.50 -12.03
N THR A 384 10.40 7.34 -12.84
CA THR A 384 10.29 7.72 -14.27
C THR A 384 9.34 6.81 -15.04
N ASN A 385 9.30 5.50 -14.75
CA ASN A 385 8.60 4.51 -15.57
C ASN A 385 7.45 3.81 -14.80
N GLU A 386 6.52 4.59 -14.21
CA GLU A 386 5.39 4.02 -13.44
C GLU A 386 4.42 3.17 -14.28
N GLY A 387 4.31 3.45 -15.58
CA GLY A 387 3.30 2.86 -16.46
C GLY A 387 3.60 1.45 -16.96
N VAL A 388 4.86 0.99 -16.85
CA VAL A 388 5.35 -0.28 -17.42
C VAL A 388 4.51 -1.48 -16.96
N ILE A 389 4.13 -1.52 -15.67
CA ILE A 389 3.31 -2.61 -15.09
C ILE A 389 1.84 -2.58 -15.50
N PHE A 390 1.37 -1.49 -16.06
CA PHE A 390 -0.04 -1.29 -16.40
C PHE A 390 -0.31 -1.39 -17.90
N VAL A 391 0.75 -1.49 -18.72
CA VAL A 391 0.68 -1.63 -20.18
C VAL A 391 0.97 -3.07 -20.60
N ASN A 392 0.23 -3.56 -21.59
CA ASN A 392 0.53 -4.86 -22.18
C ASN A 392 1.79 -4.76 -23.05
N GLN A 393 2.89 -5.24 -22.51
CA GLN A 393 4.23 -5.21 -23.12
C GLN A 393 4.32 -5.93 -24.47
N THR A 394 3.38 -6.84 -24.77
CA THR A 394 3.37 -7.63 -26.02
C THR A 394 2.39 -7.11 -27.07
N ASN A 395 1.46 -6.24 -26.66
CA ASN A 395 0.41 -5.73 -27.55
C ASN A 395 0.07 -4.29 -27.19
N PRO A 396 0.99 -3.33 -27.45
CA PRO A 396 0.73 -1.92 -27.23
C PRO A 396 -0.38 -1.41 -28.17
N ILE A 397 -1.07 -0.36 -27.73
CA ILE A 397 -2.12 0.33 -28.47
C ILE A 397 -1.46 1.12 -29.60
N ASN A 398 -1.45 0.52 -30.79
CA ASN A 398 -0.83 1.14 -31.98
C ASN A 398 -1.61 2.33 -32.57
N ASN A 399 -2.76 2.67 -31.99
CA ASN A 399 -3.64 3.71 -32.50
C ASN A 399 -4.14 4.56 -31.32
N VAL A 400 -3.30 5.50 -30.85
CA VAL A 400 -3.65 6.52 -29.85
C VAL A 400 -4.62 7.54 -30.49
N SER A 401 -5.69 7.07 -31.11
CA SER A 401 -6.62 7.86 -31.92
C SER A 401 -7.74 8.49 -31.11
N LEU A 402 -7.86 8.20 -29.80
CA LEU A 402 -9.02 8.65 -29.04
C LEU A 402 -9.03 10.16 -28.74
N ILE A 403 -7.88 10.85 -28.78
CA ILE A 403 -7.83 12.31 -28.75
C ILE A 403 -6.59 12.75 -29.55
N VAL A 404 -6.79 13.47 -30.67
CA VAL A 404 -5.69 14.02 -31.51
C VAL A 404 -4.61 14.72 -30.66
N LYS A 405 -5.04 15.40 -29.60
CA LYS A 405 -4.16 16.07 -28.63
C LYS A 405 -3.26 15.13 -27.83
N THR A 406 -3.73 13.95 -27.43
CA THR A 406 -2.88 12.95 -26.75
C THR A 406 -1.83 12.41 -27.71
N ALA A 407 -2.21 12.08 -28.95
CA ALA A 407 -1.24 11.63 -29.95
C ALA A 407 -0.16 12.69 -30.21
N GLU A 408 -0.53 13.97 -30.31
CA GLU A 408 0.42 15.09 -30.46
C GLU A 408 1.39 15.20 -29.28
N LEU A 409 0.89 15.17 -28.05
CA LEU A 409 1.70 15.38 -26.83
C LEU A 409 2.71 14.27 -26.57
N TYR A 410 2.42 13.04 -27.02
CA TYR A 410 3.26 11.87 -26.78
C TYR A 410 4.07 11.44 -28.01
N ALA A 411 3.86 12.06 -29.19
CA ALA A 411 4.50 11.67 -30.44
C ALA A 411 6.04 11.63 -30.39
N SER A 412 6.66 12.43 -29.51
CA SER A 412 8.12 12.48 -29.36
C SER A 412 8.70 11.37 -28.48
N LEU A 413 7.87 10.59 -27.78
CA LEU A 413 8.31 9.64 -26.74
C LEU A 413 8.66 8.24 -27.26
N GLY A 414 9.25 8.16 -28.45
CA GLY A 414 9.75 6.90 -29.01
C GLY A 414 8.65 6.01 -29.60
N THR A 415 8.73 4.72 -29.32
CA THR A 415 7.84 3.66 -29.84
C THR A 415 6.42 3.74 -29.27
N PRO A 416 5.40 3.12 -29.91
CA PRO A 416 4.05 3.07 -29.35
C PRO A 416 3.97 2.51 -27.93
N LEU A 417 4.82 1.54 -27.59
CA LEU A 417 4.90 0.99 -26.25
C LEU A 417 5.39 2.03 -25.22
N GLU A 418 6.46 2.76 -25.53
CA GLU A 418 6.98 3.83 -24.67
C GLU A 418 5.96 4.97 -24.50
N GLN A 419 5.18 5.26 -25.56
CA GLN A 419 4.08 6.21 -25.51
C GLN A 419 2.96 5.73 -24.57
N ASP A 420 2.51 4.49 -24.70
CA ASP A 420 1.49 3.90 -23.82
C ASP A 420 1.92 3.89 -22.36
N GLU A 421 3.18 3.55 -22.09
CA GLU A 421 3.75 3.54 -20.74
C GLU A 421 3.77 4.95 -20.15
N ALA A 422 4.18 5.94 -20.93
CA ALA A 422 4.16 7.34 -20.49
C ALA A 422 2.71 7.82 -20.25
N ILE A 423 1.77 7.52 -21.17
CA ILE A 423 0.35 7.85 -21.01
C ILE A 423 -0.20 7.23 -19.72
N MET A 424 0.06 5.96 -19.47
CA MET A 424 -0.45 5.27 -18.28
C MET A 424 0.18 5.77 -16.99
N ALA A 425 1.48 6.08 -16.98
CA ALA A 425 2.19 6.67 -15.84
C ALA A 425 1.62 8.03 -15.45
N GLU A 426 1.40 8.89 -16.45
CA GLU A 426 1.05 10.29 -16.27
C GLU A 426 -0.46 10.44 -15.99
N CYS A 427 -1.31 9.66 -16.67
CA CYS A 427 -2.75 9.66 -16.43
C CYS A 427 -3.12 9.17 -15.02
N ARG A 428 -2.47 8.14 -14.45
CA ARG A 428 -2.94 7.46 -13.22
C ARG A 428 -2.27 7.86 -11.90
N GLY A 429 -1.34 8.80 -11.88
CA GLY A 429 -0.63 9.05 -10.63
C GLY A 429 0.53 10.03 -10.61
N ARG A 430 1.44 9.93 -11.60
CA ARG A 430 2.68 10.70 -11.62
C ARG A 430 2.43 12.21 -11.73
N ASP A 431 1.47 12.58 -12.57
CA ASP A 431 1.40 13.94 -13.13
C ASP A 431 0.26 14.79 -12.58
N ASN A 432 -0.77 14.16 -12.02
CA ASN A 432 -1.81 14.88 -11.30
C ASN A 432 -1.17 15.63 -10.12
N LEU A 433 -0.42 14.94 -9.26
CA LEU A 433 0.17 15.58 -8.09
C LEU A 433 1.24 16.63 -8.49
N VAL A 434 2.22 16.30 -9.34
CA VAL A 434 3.27 17.26 -9.77
C VAL A 434 2.70 18.52 -10.45
N GLY A 435 1.72 18.36 -11.34
CA GLY A 435 1.02 19.49 -11.98
C GLY A 435 0.29 20.38 -10.97
N PHE A 436 -0.48 19.81 -10.03
CA PHE A 436 -1.22 20.60 -9.03
C PHE A 436 -0.32 21.34 -8.05
N LEU A 437 0.81 20.75 -7.70
CA LEU A 437 1.75 21.32 -6.76
C LEU A 437 2.49 22.51 -7.36
N SER A 438 2.68 22.51 -8.68
CA SER A 438 3.30 23.64 -9.39
C SER A 438 2.42 24.89 -9.44
N GLU A 439 1.10 24.75 -9.23
CA GLU A 439 0.14 25.85 -9.37
C GLU A 439 -0.20 26.57 -8.06
N ARG A 440 0.28 26.08 -6.90
CA ARG A 440 -0.24 26.60 -5.62
C ARG A 440 0.66 26.60 -4.39
N VAL A 441 1.97 26.58 -4.59
CA VAL A 441 2.90 26.95 -3.53
C VAL A 441 2.80 28.46 -3.35
N ASP A 442 1.76 28.95 -2.67
CA ASP A 442 1.77 30.23 -1.95
C ASP A 442 0.45 30.50 -1.21
N SER A 443 0.54 30.50 0.12
CA SER A 443 -0.08 31.45 1.08
C SER A 443 -0.21 30.89 2.52
N GLU A 444 -0.10 29.58 2.73
CA GLU A 444 -0.33 28.95 4.06
C GLU A 444 0.89 28.22 4.68
N GLY A 445 2.08 28.28 4.07
CA GLY A 445 3.29 27.67 4.64
C GLY A 445 3.26 26.14 4.73
N LYS A 446 2.49 25.47 3.88
CA LYS A 446 2.43 23.99 3.80
C LYS A 446 3.56 23.49 2.91
N THR A 447 4.50 22.75 3.50
CA THR A 447 5.70 22.23 2.83
C THR A 447 5.33 21.13 1.87
N LEU A 448 5.77 21.27 0.62
CA LEU A 448 5.55 20.25 -0.37
C LEU A 448 6.85 19.96 -1.11
N MET A 449 7.30 18.72 -1.06
CA MET A 449 8.57 18.30 -1.61
C MET A 449 8.33 17.14 -2.55
N ILE A 450 8.82 17.25 -3.78
CA ILE A 450 8.69 16.22 -4.79
C ILE A 450 10.08 15.66 -5.05
N THR A 451 10.26 14.35 -4.83
CA THR A 451 11.48 13.64 -5.17
C THR A 451 11.20 12.73 -6.37
N SER A 452 11.92 12.94 -7.47
CA SER A 452 11.87 12.11 -8.66
C SER A 452 13.04 11.12 -8.64
N SER A 453 12.84 9.90 -8.18
CA SER A 453 13.89 8.86 -8.21
C SER A 453 13.87 8.07 -9.52
N ASN A 454 15.00 7.81 -10.19
CA ASN A 454 15.11 6.67 -11.12
C ASN A 454 16.55 6.30 -11.52
N PRO A 455 16.88 5.02 -11.84
CA PRO A 455 16.71 4.42 -13.19
C PRO A 455 16.13 2.99 -13.17
N ALA A 456 15.48 2.62 -12.08
CA ALA A 456 14.79 1.36 -11.95
C ALA A 456 13.62 1.34 -12.95
N ARG A 457 13.66 0.49 -13.97
CA ARG A 457 12.67 0.36 -15.08
C ARG A 457 11.19 0.18 -14.64
N ASP A 458 10.85 0.27 -13.36
CA ASP A 458 9.55 -0.06 -12.81
C ASP A 458 9.39 0.33 -11.31
N ALA A 459 8.15 0.57 -10.86
CA ALA A 459 7.75 0.77 -9.47
C ALA A 459 8.18 -0.33 -8.49
N ARG A 460 8.35 -1.56 -8.99
CA ARG A 460 8.72 -2.75 -8.18
C ARG A 460 10.07 -2.64 -7.46
N ARG A 461 10.93 -1.70 -7.85
CA ARG A 461 12.34 -1.67 -7.46
C ARG A 461 12.65 -0.75 -6.26
N ARG A 462 11.73 0.14 -5.85
CA ARG A 462 11.91 1.03 -4.68
C ARG A 462 11.69 0.34 -3.34
N PHE A 463 10.78 -0.61 -3.29
CA PHE A 463 10.41 -1.33 -2.07
C PHE A 463 11.60 -1.99 -1.38
N VAL A 464 12.49 -2.58 -2.16
CA VAL A 464 13.72 -3.23 -1.66
C VAL A 464 14.67 -2.23 -0.98
N LEU A 465 14.55 -0.93 -1.25
CA LEU A 465 15.41 0.09 -0.63
C LEU A 465 14.90 0.50 0.77
N LEU A 466 13.60 0.42 1.02
CA LEU A 466 12.97 0.80 2.31
C LEU A 466 12.65 -0.40 3.19
N PHE A 467 12.37 -1.54 2.57
CA PHE A 467 12.15 -2.84 3.18
C PHE A 467 13.11 -3.86 2.55
N PRO A 468 14.42 -3.79 2.86
CA PRO A 468 15.42 -4.67 2.25
C PRO A 468 15.23 -6.14 2.59
N TYR A 469 14.41 -6.46 3.59
CA TYR A 469 14.01 -7.83 3.92
C TYR A 469 12.61 -8.22 3.41
N TYR A 470 12.09 -7.52 2.39
CA TYR A 470 10.86 -7.91 1.70
C TYR A 470 10.96 -9.37 1.18
N LEU A 471 10.30 -10.25 1.93
CA LEU A 471 10.02 -11.69 1.77
C LEU A 471 11.09 -12.70 1.31
N PHE A 472 12.22 -12.37 0.65
CA PHE A 472 13.20 -13.41 0.24
C PHE A 472 14.69 -12.98 0.16
N GLY A 473 15.10 -11.95 0.90
CA GLY A 473 16.51 -11.52 0.98
C GLY A 473 16.90 -10.45 -0.04
N PRO A 474 18.16 -9.96 -0.02
CA PRO A 474 18.55 -8.73 -0.70
C PRO A 474 18.53 -8.92 -2.22
N LEU A 475 17.48 -8.46 -2.88
CA LEU A 475 17.48 -8.14 -4.30
C LEU A 475 17.99 -6.71 -4.52
N ALA A 476 19.14 -6.38 -3.95
CA ALA A 476 19.76 -5.08 -4.18
C ALA A 476 20.41 -5.08 -5.57
N ILE A 477 19.64 -4.68 -6.59
CA ILE A 477 20.14 -4.53 -7.97
C ILE A 477 21.18 -3.39 -8.04
N PHE A 478 21.12 -2.43 -7.11
CA PHE A 478 22.17 -1.43 -6.86
C PHE A 478 22.56 -1.45 -5.37
N ASN A 479 23.48 -2.35 -5.01
CA ASN A 479 23.96 -2.49 -3.63
C ASN A 479 25.04 -1.44 -3.32
N ASN A 480 24.61 -0.19 -3.11
CA ASN A 480 25.48 0.92 -2.74
C ASN A 480 25.02 1.53 -1.41
N THR A 481 25.85 1.43 -0.38
CA THR A 481 25.50 1.88 0.99
C THR A 481 25.29 3.39 1.08
N GLN A 482 26.03 4.20 0.31
CA GLN A 482 25.85 5.64 0.30
C GLN A 482 24.52 6.04 -0.36
N PHE A 483 24.15 5.37 -1.46
CA PHE A 483 22.85 5.58 -2.10
C PHE A 483 21.69 5.18 -1.19
N LEU A 484 21.76 3.99 -0.59
CA LEU A 484 20.74 3.49 0.33
C LEU A 484 20.54 4.44 1.50
N ALA A 485 21.63 4.84 2.16
CA ALA A 485 21.58 5.79 3.28
C ALA A 485 21.01 7.14 2.85
N ALA A 486 21.40 7.66 1.67
CA ALA A 486 20.87 8.92 1.16
C ALA A 486 19.36 8.86 0.85
N PHE A 487 18.91 7.75 0.25
CA PHE A 487 17.52 7.55 -0.13
C PHE A 487 16.61 7.34 1.08
N SER A 488 16.89 6.33 1.93
CA SER A 488 16.08 6.04 3.12
C SER A 488 16.20 7.14 4.17
N GLY A 489 17.41 7.69 4.36
CA GLY A 489 17.69 8.75 5.32
C GLY A 489 16.90 10.02 5.08
N ALA A 490 16.72 10.45 3.82
CA ALA A 490 15.91 11.62 3.51
C ALA A 490 14.42 11.40 3.84
N PHE A 491 13.91 10.19 3.62
CA PHE A 491 12.51 9.87 3.87
C PHE A 491 12.25 9.78 5.38
N MET A 492 13.18 9.17 6.12
CA MET A 492 13.09 9.08 7.58
C MET A 492 13.30 10.43 8.26
N ALA A 493 14.18 11.28 7.74
CA ALA A 493 14.31 12.67 8.18
C ALA A 493 12.96 13.38 8.13
N PHE A 494 12.21 13.27 7.02
CA PHE A 494 10.86 13.85 6.93
C PHE A 494 9.88 13.29 7.97
N VAL A 495 9.92 11.99 8.29
CA VAL A 495 9.07 11.41 9.34
C VAL A 495 9.38 12.05 10.70
N VAL A 496 10.67 12.21 11.02
CA VAL A 496 11.14 12.73 12.31
C VAL A 496 10.89 14.24 12.45
N SER A 497 11.30 15.02 11.45
CA SER A 497 11.38 16.49 11.51
C SER A 497 10.33 17.23 10.66
N GLN A 498 9.71 16.58 9.68
CA GLN A 498 8.95 17.18 8.56
C GLN A 498 9.81 17.90 7.51
N ASP A 499 11.13 17.68 7.54
CA ASP A 499 12.08 18.22 6.57
C ASP A 499 13.13 17.15 6.22
N PRO A 500 13.20 16.68 4.96
CA PRO A 500 14.20 15.70 4.53
C PRO A 500 15.64 16.25 4.56
N ASN A 501 15.82 17.58 4.68
CA ASN A 501 17.14 18.20 4.83
C ASN A 501 17.67 18.12 6.29
N ASP A 502 16.79 17.90 7.27
CA ASP A 502 17.16 17.71 8.68
C ASP A 502 17.58 16.26 8.91
N GLN A 503 18.74 15.91 8.36
CA GLN A 503 19.25 14.55 8.31
C GLN A 503 19.47 13.95 9.70
N ILE A 504 18.84 12.80 9.98
CA ILE A 504 19.03 12.02 11.22
C ILE A 504 20.50 11.60 11.38
N VAL A 505 21.09 11.16 10.27
CA VAL A 505 22.52 10.82 10.15
C VAL A 505 23.03 11.50 8.88
N PRO A 506 24.26 12.09 8.89
CA PRO A 506 24.82 12.71 7.69
C PRO A 506 24.90 11.73 6.50
N THR A 507 24.44 12.17 5.33
CA THR A 507 24.47 11.40 4.07
C THR A 507 25.06 12.24 2.92
N ILE A 508 25.18 11.63 1.74
CA ILE A 508 25.56 12.33 0.50
C ILE A 508 24.39 13.11 -0.13
N THR A 509 23.21 13.10 0.50
CA THR A 509 22.02 13.79 0.00
C THR A 509 22.27 15.30 0.00
N PRO A 510 22.27 15.98 -1.17
CA PRO A 510 22.44 17.42 -1.20
C PRO A 510 21.18 18.11 -0.66
N TYR A 511 21.35 19.34 -0.20
CA TYR A 511 20.22 20.17 0.18
C TYR A 511 19.31 20.42 -1.04
N TRP A 512 17.99 20.33 -0.85
CA TRP A 512 17.03 20.74 -1.87
C TRP A 512 15.90 21.58 -1.28
N ASP A 513 15.53 22.62 -2.03
CA ASP A 513 14.45 23.51 -1.65
C ASP A 513 13.08 22.84 -1.77
N MET A 514 12.12 23.36 -1.01
CA MET A 514 10.71 22.98 -1.19
C MET A 514 10.29 23.17 -2.64
N TYR A 515 9.43 22.27 -3.12
CA TYR A 515 8.81 22.41 -4.43
C TYR A 515 8.09 23.77 -4.45
N SER A 516 8.52 24.66 -5.34
CA SER A 516 8.03 26.03 -5.48
C SER A 516 7.96 26.39 -6.96
N ASN A 517 7.71 27.66 -7.33
CA ASN A 517 7.59 28.10 -8.73
C ASN A 517 8.80 27.75 -9.64
N SER A 518 9.94 27.35 -9.08
CA SER A 518 11.11 26.82 -9.81
C SER A 518 11.04 25.31 -10.14
N SER A 519 10.00 24.59 -9.71
CA SER A 519 9.79 23.16 -9.97
C SER A 519 10.95 22.25 -9.56
N VAL A 520 11.65 22.60 -8.47
CA VAL A 520 12.83 21.87 -7.99
C VAL A 520 12.46 20.46 -7.51
N VAL A 521 13.20 19.45 -7.98
CA VAL A 521 13.04 18.05 -7.60
C VAL A 521 14.37 17.45 -7.15
N MET A 522 14.34 16.57 -6.15
CA MET A 522 15.49 15.73 -5.81
C MET A 522 15.50 14.49 -6.69
N VAL A 523 16.64 14.21 -7.33
CA VAL A 523 16.87 13.03 -8.14
C VAL A 523 17.73 12.02 -7.40
N PHE A 524 17.22 10.79 -7.27
CA PHE A 524 17.97 9.64 -6.78
C PHE A 524 18.21 8.66 -7.93
N ASN A 525 19.43 8.62 -8.45
CA ASN A 525 19.86 7.81 -9.59
C ASN A 525 21.21 7.10 -9.30
N GLN A 526 21.69 6.33 -10.28
CA GLN A 526 23.05 5.81 -10.37
C GLN A 526 23.69 6.32 -11.68
N THR A 527 25.01 6.37 -11.71
CA THR A 527 25.78 6.71 -12.91
C THR A 527 25.46 5.74 -14.06
N ALA A 528 25.70 6.17 -15.31
CA ALA A 528 25.35 5.38 -16.50
C ALA A 528 26.04 4.01 -16.58
N ASP A 529 27.20 3.86 -15.95
CA ASP A 529 27.91 2.58 -15.79
C ASP A 529 27.36 1.70 -14.66
N GLY A 530 26.40 2.21 -13.88
CA GLY A 530 25.73 1.54 -12.77
C GLY A 530 26.58 1.36 -11.52
N THR A 531 27.70 2.08 -11.39
CA THR A 531 28.68 1.83 -10.31
C THR A 531 28.54 2.78 -9.13
N SER A 532 28.13 4.02 -9.36
CA SER A 532 28.18 5.10 -8.36
C SER A 532 26.83 5.78 -8.19
N PRO A 533 26.51 6.32 -7.00
CA PRO A 533 25.30 7.11 -6.80
C PRO A 533 25.34 8.39 -7.65
N ASP A 534 24.22 8.71 -8.28
CA ASP A 534 23.98 9.98 -8.94
C ASP A 534 22.79 10.65 -8.24
N ILE A 535 23.09 11.45 -7.21
CA ILE A 535 22.09 12.12 -6.37
C ILE A 535 22.28 13.62 -6.51
N HIS A 536 21.30 14.29 -7.09
CA HIS A 536 21.40 15.71 -7.42
C HIS A 536 20.03 16.39 -7.42
N VAL A 537 20.05 17.71 -7.29
CA VAL A 537 18.88 18.56 -7.48
C VAL A 537 18.70 18.83 -8.97
N ASP A 538 17.48 18.71 -9.48
CA ASP A 538 17.11 19.05 -10.85
C ASP A 538 15.80 19.85 -10.88
N ASN A 539 15.36 20.27 -12.06
CA ASN A 539 14.05 20.88 -12.28
C ASN A 539 13.12 19.89 -12.96
N ALA A 540 11.83 19.95 -12.64
CA ALA A 540 10.82 19.15 -13.33
C ALA A 540 10.81 19.48 -14.83
N ASP A 541 10.75 18.44 -15.67
CA ASP A 541 10.73 18.56 -17.13
C ASP A 541 9.52 19.37 -17.61
N ALA A 542 9.77 20.46 -18.32
CA ALA A 542 8.73 21.34 -18.86
C ALA A 542 7.75 20.61 -19.79
N SER A 543 8.23 19.64 -20.57
CA SER A 543 7.39 18.82 -21.44
C SER A 543 6.47 17.91 -20.63
N GLN A 544 6.97 17.37 -19.51
CA GLN A 544 6.16 16.60 -18.58
C GLN A 544 5.10 17.47 -17.92
N LEU A 545 5.45 18.68 -17.45
CA LEU A 545 4.50 19.62 -16.89
C LEU A 545 3.39 20.02 -17.88
N GLU A 546 3.70 20.12 -19.18
CA GLU A 546 2.68 20.34 -20.21
C GLU A 546 1.70 19.17 -20.32
N ARG A 547 2.20 17.93 -20.31
CA ARG A 547 1.36 16.72 -20.31
C ARG A 547 0.52 16.61 -19.04
N CYS A 548 1.07 16.98 -17.87
CA CYS A 548 0.32 17.08 -16.61
C CYS A 548 -0.88 18.02 -16.75
N ARG A 549 -0.66 19.22 -17.30
CA ARG A 549 -1.73 20.23 -17.49
C ARG A 549 -2.81 19.73 -18.45
N PHE A 550 -2.43 18.97 -19.48
CA PHE A 550 -3.39 18.35 -20.38
C PHE A 550 -4.29 17.35 -19.64
N TRP A 551 -3.73 16.40 -18.88
CA TRP A 551 -4.53 15.43 -18.11
C TRP A 551 -5.45 16.10 -17.10
N ASN A 552 -4.96 17.15 -16.44
CA ASN A 552 -5.77 17.98 -15.56
C ASN A 552 -6.96 18.63 -16.32
N SER A 553 -6.72 19.15 -17.52
CA SER A 553 -7.77 19.79 -18.34
C SER A 553 -8.89 18.83 -18.76
N VAL A 554 -8.60 17.53 -18.84
CA VAL A 554 -9.57 16.48 -19.18
C VAL A 554 -10.01 15.67 -17.96
N GLY A 555 -9.63 16.06 -16.74
CA GLY A 555 -9.93 15.33 -15.49
C GLY A 555 -11.42 15.03 -15.34
N VAL A 556 -12.28 16.00 -15.63
CA VAL A 556 -13.76 15.83 -15.62
C VAL A 556 -14.20 14.61 -16.45
N LEU A 557 -13.62 14.43 -17.65
CA LEU A 557 -13.91 13.33 -18.57
C LEU A 557 -13.31 12.00 -18.12
N THR A 558 -12.09 12.01 -17.56
CA THR A 558 -11.39 10.79 -17.12
C THR A 558 -11.83 10.32 -15.74
N GLY A 559 -12.64 11.10 -15.03
CA GLY A 559 -13.03 10.81 -13.66
C GLY A 559 -11.94 11.15 -12.64
N GLN A 560 -10.89 11.88 -13.01
CA GLN A 560 -9.74 12.19 -12.16
C GLN A 560 -9.77 13.61 -11.60
#